data_AF-A0A8J4NXK3-F1
#
_entry.id   AF-A0A8J4NXK3-F1
#
_cell.length_a   1.000
_cell.length_b   1.000
_cell.length_c   1.000
_cell.angle_alpha   90.00
_cell.angle_beta   90.00
_cell.angle_gamma   90.00
#
_symmetry.space_group_name_H-M   'P 1'
#
loop_
_entity.id
_entity.type
_entity.pdbx_description
1 polymer ?
#
loop_
_entity_poly.entity_id
_entity_poly.type
_entity_poly.pdbx_seq_one_letter_code
_entity_poly.pdbx_strand_id
1 'polypeptide(L)'
;EAVRRPDMAIARQVLCLSAFLSLPHARAEPIRYSVAEEAESGSVVANVAEDAGLAPAQLSARRARLASEDGRQHFRLDRGTGRLVVAERLDREELCGQAGTCT
;
A
#
# COMPACT_ATOMS: atom_id res chain seq x y z
N GLU A 1 39.02 5.78 -44.09
CA GLU A 1 37.74 5.73 -43.35
C GLU A 1 37.73 6.77 -42.24
N ALA A 2 36.72 7.64 -42.20
CA ALA A 2 36.53 8.55 -41.07
C ALA A 2 35.81 7.80 -39.95
N VAL A 3 36.53 7.47 -38.87
CA VAL A 3 35.94 6.93 -37.65
C VAL A 3 35.00 8.01 -37.09
N ARG A 4 33.69 7.84 -37.33
CA ARG A 4 32.64 8.73 -36.81
C ARG A 4 32.68 8.65 -35.29
N ARG A 5 33.29 9.64 -34.64
CA ARG A 5 33.27 9.78 -33.18
C ARG A 5 31.80 9.91 -32.75
N PRO A 6 31.32 9.08 -31.81
CA PRO A 6 29.94 9.18 -31.37
C PRO A 6 29.73 10.54 -30.71
N ASP A 7 28.60 11.17 -31.02
CA ASP A 7 28.23 12.45 -30.43
C ASP A 7 28.09 12.27 -28.91
N MET A 8 28.95 12.94 -28.13
CA MET A 8 29.11 12.67 -26.70
C MET A 8 27.82 12.97 -25.92
N ALA A 9 26.95 13.83 -26.46
CA ALA A 9 25.62 14.09 -25.94
C ALA A 9 24.69 12.86 -26.06
N ILE A 10 24.73 12.17 -27.20
CA ILE A 10 23.94 10.96 -27.47
C ILE A 10 24.44 9.82 -26.57
N ALA A 11 25.76 9.64 -26.48
CA ALA A 11 26.35 8.63 -25.60
C ALA A 11 25.96 8.84 -24.13
N ARG A 12 25.93 10.11 -23.66
CA ARG A 12 25.51 10.46 -22.30
C ARG A 12 24.02 10.26 -22.07
N GLN A 13 23.17 10.60 -23.04
CA GLN A 13 21.73 10.36 -22.97
C GLN A 13 21.40 8.87 -22.90
N VAL A 14 22.06 8.04 -23.72
CA VAL A 14 21.89 6.58 -23.71
C VAL A 14 22.33 5.99 -22.37
N LEU A 15 23.44 6.47 -21.80
CA LEU A 15 23.92 6.04 -20.48
C LEU A 15 22.94 6.43 -19.36
N CYS A 16 22.37 7.64 -19.40
CA CYS A 16 21.38 8.06 -18.42
C CYS A 16 20.10 7.23 -18.54
N LEU A 17 19.57 7.04 -19.74
CA LEU A 17 18.37 6.23 -19.98
C LEU A 17 18.57 4.78 -19.54
N SER A 18 19.72 4.17 -19.83
CA SER A 18 20.01 2.81 -19.40
C SER A 18 20.11 2.70 -17.88
N ALA A 19 20.69 3.70 -17.20
CA ALA A 19 20.73 3.77 -15.74
C ALA A 19 19.34 3.94 -15.11
N PHE A 20 18.45 4.74 -15.71
CA PHE A 20 17.07 4.88 -15.23
C PHE A 20 16.27 3.59 -15.39
N LEU A 21 16.41 2.89 -16.52
CA LEU A 21 15.67 1.65 -16.79
C LEU A 21 16.15 0.47 -15.95
N SER A 22 17.37 0.52 -15.42
CA SER A 22 17.94 -0.51 -14.55
C SER A 22 17.61 -0.31 -13.07
N LEU A 23 16.88 0.76 -12.70
CA LEU A 23 16.37 0.92 -11.34
C LEU A 23 15.39 -0.22 -11.00
N PRO A 24 15.53 -0.84 -9.82
CA PRO A 24 14.61 -1.87 -9.39
C PRO A 24 13.21 -1.27 -9.25
N HIS A 25 12.24 -1.96 -9.82
CA HIS A 25 10.84 -1.55 -9.71
C HIS A 25 10.35 -1.89 -8.31
N ALA A 26 9.63 -0.96 -7.67
CA ALA A 26 8.90 -1.29 -6.47
C ALA A 26 7.84 -2.35 -6.82
N ARG A 27 7.92 -3.51 -6.16
CA ARG A 27 6.88 -4.53 -6.22
C ARG A 27 5.97 -4.31 -5.02
N ALA A 28 4.67 -4.20 -5.27
CA ALA A 28 3.66 -4.25 -4.24
C ALA A 28 3.01 -5.64 -4.28
N GLU A 29 2.90 -6.28 -3.13
CA GLU A 29 2.21 -7.55 -2.98
C GLU A 29 0.97 -7.34 -2.10
N PRO A 30 -0.22 -7.77 -2.54
CA PRO A 30 -1.43 -7.58 -1.75
C PRO A 30 -1.43 -8.49 -0.52
N ILE A 31 -1.62 -7.90 0.66
CA ILE A 31 -1.83 -8.64 1.90
C ILE A 31 -3.34 -8.70 2.15
N ARG A 32 -3.85 -9.90 2.45
CA ARG A 32 -5.28 -10.14 2.70
C ARG A 32 -5.53 -10.39 4.19
N TYR A 33 -6.46 -9.64 4.75
CA TYR A 33 -6.95 -9.81 6.11
C TYR A 33 -8.41 -10.24 6.10
N SER A 34 -8.85 -10.88 7.18
CA SER A 34 -10.24 -11.23 7.42
C SER A 34 -10.67 -10.81 8.82
N VAL A 35 -11.94 -10.44 8.96
CA VAL A 35 -12.56 -10.05 10.21
C VAL A 35 -14.03 -10.48 10.16
N ALA A 36 -14.60 -10.80 11.31
CA ALA A 36 -16.03 -11.07 11.40
C ALA A 36 -16.84 -9.78 11.19
N GLU A 37 -17.99 -9.88 10.53
CA GLU A 37 -18.91 -8.77 10.26
C GLU A 37 -19.31 -8.03 11.55
N GLU A 38 -19.76 -8.78 12.56
CA GLU A 38 -20.19 -8.27 13.87
C GLU A 38 -19.02 -7.90 14.81
N ALA A 39 -17.82 -7.64 14.28
CA ALA A 39 -16.69 -7.24 15.10
C ALA A 39 -16.94 -5.89 15.79
N GLU A 40 -16.69 -5.84 17.09
CA GLU A 40 -16.85 -4.62 17.87
C GLU A 40 -15.87 -3.54 17.41
N SER A 41 -16.30 -2.27 17.44
CA SER A 41 -15.42 -1.13 17.18
C SER A 41 -14.22 -1.14 18.14
N GLY A 42 -13.03 -0.93 17.60
CA GLY A 42 -11.76 -1.05 18.32
C GLY A 42 -11.14 -2.45 18.28
N SER A 43 -11.86 -3.47 17.77
CA SER A 43 -11.30 -4.81 17.57
C SER A 43 -10.10 -4.75 16.63
N VAL A 44 -9.05 -5.51 16.96
CA VAL A 44 -7.84 -5.57 16.14
C VAL A 44 -8.06 -6.55 15.01
N VAL A 45 -7.77 -6.11 13.78
CA VAL A 45 -7.79 -6.93 12.57
C VAL A 45 -6.40 -7.53 12.32
N ALA A 46 -5.35 -6.71 12.32
CA ALA A 46 -3.99 -7.14 11.97
C ALA A 46 -2.89 -6.19 12.50
N ASN A 47 -1.63 -6.63 12.42
CA ASN A 47 -0.45 -5.80 12.70
C ASN A 47 0.27 -5.42 11.39
N VAL A 48 -0.23 -4.37 10.73
CA VAL A 48 0.26 -3.93 9.41
C VAL A 48 1.74 -3.53 9.44
N ALA A 49 2.24 -3.01 10.56
CA ALA A 49 3.66 -2.68 10.69
C ALA A 49 4.52 -3.94 10.57
N GLU A 50 4.19 -4.98 11.33
CA GLU A 50 4.89 -6.26 11.33
C GLU A 50 4.78 -6.95 9.97
N ASP A 51 3.57 -7.02 9.41
CA ASP A 51 3.31 -7.65 8.11
C ASP A 51 4.05 -6.95 6.95
N ALA A 52 4.28 -5.63 7.07
CA ALA A 52 5.06 -4.85 6.11
C ALA A 52 6.58 -4.84 6.40
N GLY A 53 7.04 -5.48 7.47
CA GLY A 53 8.45 -5.45 7.91
C GLY A 53 8.93 -4.06 8.34
N LEU A 54 8.03 -3.24 8.87
CA LEU A 54 8.28 -1.86 9.30
C LEU A 54 8.12 -1.72 10.81
N ALA A 55 8.89 -0.82 11.41
CA ALA A 55 8.62 -0.37 12.77
C ALA A 55 7.42 0.63 12.78
N PRO A 56 6.58 0.65 13.83
CA PRO A 56 5.46 1.61 13.92
C PRO A 56 5.89 3.09 13.76
N ALA A 57 7.06 3.45 14.29
CA ALA A 57 7.62 4.78 14.13
C ALA A 57 7.84 5.17 12.65
N GLN A 58 8.16 4.20 11.78
CA GLN A 58 8.32 4.43 10.35
C GLN A 58 6.98 4.71 9.67
N LEU A 59 5.88 4.04 10.08
CA LEU A 59 4.54 4.33 9.58
C LEU A 59 4.14 5.79 9.90
N SER A 60 4.43 6.24 11.12
CA SER A 60 4.19 7.61 11.53
C SER A 60 5.04 8.63 10.77
N ALA A 61 6.35 8.39 10.64
CA ALA A 61 7.27 9.27 9.92
C ALA A 61 6.92 9.39 8.43
N ARG A 62 6.46 8.29 7.81
CA ARG A 62 6.02 8.25 6.41
C ARG A 62 4.58 8.74 6.21
N ARG A 63 3.88 9.11 7.29
CA ARG A 63 2.47 9.55 7.27
C ARG A 63 1.56 8.51 6.59
N ALA A 64 1.71 7.24 6.95
CA ALA A 64 0.85 6.17 6.48
C ALA A 64 -0.63 6.49 6.73
N ARG A 65 -1.48 6.18 5.75
CA ARG A 65 -2.93 6.43 5.75
C ARG A 65 -3.66 5.27 5.09
N LEU A 66 -4.90 5.05 5.51
CA LEU A 66 -5.84 4.21 4.80
C LEU A 66 -6.60 5.07 3.78
N ALA A 67 -6.82 4.50 2.61
CA ALA A 67 -7.68 5.06 1.57
C ALA A 67 -8.77 4.03 1.26
N SER A 68 -10.01 4.50 1.17
CA SER A 68 -11.17 3.72 0.74
C SER A 68 -11.76 4.38 -0.50
N GLU A 69 -12.32 3.57 -1.40
CA GLU A 69 -12.89 4.04 -2.66
C GLU A 69 -14.14 4.91 -2.45
N ASP A 70 -14.98 4.53 -1.49
CA ASP A 70 -16.21 5.22 -1.10
C ASP A 70 -16.00 6.38 -0.11
N GLY A 71 -14.73 6.62 0.29
CA GLY A 71 -14.35 7.64 1.26
C GLY A 71 -14.75 7.31 2.72
N ARG A 72 -15.45 6.20 2.97
CA ARG A 72 -15.77 5.75 4.33
C ARG A 72 -14.59 5.00 4.91
N GLN A 73 -14.38 5.11 6.21
CA GLN A 73 -13.27 4.45 6.90
C GLN A 73 -13.81 3.46 7.91
N HIS A 74 -14.23 2.29 7.43
CA HIS A 74 -14.63 1.17 8.28
C HIS A 74 -13.48 0.64 9.15
N PHE A 75 -12.24 0.94 8.75
CA PHE A 75 -11.03 0.59 9.48
C PHE A 75 -10.19 1.83 9.79
N ARG A 76 -9.43 1.75 10.88
CA ARG A 76 -8.46 2.76 11.30
C ARG A 76 -7.09 2.14 11.48
N LEU A 77 -6.06 2.80 10.94
CA LEU A 77 -4.68 2.44 11.21
C LEU A 77 -4.16 3.24 12.41
N ASP A 78 -3.87 2.57 13.51
CA ASP A 78 -3.12 3.16 14.60
C ASP A 78 -1.64 3.17 14.22
N ARG A 79 -1.13 4.33 13.82
CA ARG A 79 0.28 4.48 13.40
C ARG A 79 1.27 4.41 14.57
N GLY A 80 0.81 4.55 15.81
CA GLY A 80 1.66 4.46 17.00
C GLY A 80 1.98 3.02 17.33
N THR A 81 1.00 2.12 17.15
CA THR A 81 1.14 0.68 17.42
C THR A 81 1.39 -0.15 16.16
N GLY A 82 1.02 0.36 14.98
CA GLY A 82 1.07 -0.37 13.72
C GLY A 82 -0.15 -1.25 13.43
N ARG A 83 -1.17 -1.21 14.30
CA ARG A 83 -2.34 -2.09 14.23
C ARG A 83 -3.46 -1.51 13.38
N LEU A 84 -4.06 -2.36 12.55
CA LEU A 84 -5.32 -2.09 11.88
C LEU A 84 -6.46 -2.48 12.82
N VAL A 85 -7.38 -1.56 13.08
CA VAL A 85 -8.53 -1.78 13.95
C VAL A 85 -9.83 -1.46 13.24
N VAL A 86 -10.91 -2.11 13.67
CA VAL A 86 -12.27 -1.80 13.26
C VAL A 86 -12.63 -0.41 13.79
N ALA A 87 -13.04 0.51 12.92
CA ALA A 87 -13.44 1.86 13.32
C ALA A 87 -14.92 1.91 13.69
N GLU A 88 -15.76 1.25 12.90
CA GLU A 88 -17.20 1.09 13.10
C GLU A 88 -17.60 -0.35 12.78
N ARG A 89 -18.72 -0.80 13.34
CA ARG A 89 -19.21 -2.16 13.11
C ARG A 89 -19.51 -2.37 11.62
N LEU A 90 -19.09 -3.52 11.09
CA LEU A 90 -19.30 -3.86 9.69
C LEU A 90 -20.69 -4.45 9.50
N ASP A 91 -21.40 -3.98 8.50
CA ASP A 91 -22.69 -4.50 8.08
C ASP A 91 -22.51 -4.95 6.62
N ARG A 92 -22.65 -6.26 6.36
CA ARG A 92 -22.41 -6.83 5.02
C ARG A 92 -23.44 -6.31 4.05
N GLU A 93 -24.68 -6.09 4.48
CA GLU A 93 -25.73 -5.51 3.67
C GLU A 93 -25.41 -4.05 3.30
N GLU A 94 -24.74 -3.29 4.16
CA GLU A 94 -24.27 -1.94 3.83
C GLU A 94 -23.07 -1.95 2.86
N LEU A 95 -22.13 -2.89 3.04
CA LEU A 95 -20.91 -2.98 2.22
C LEU A 95 -21.18 -3.55 0.82
N CYS A 96 -21.98 -4.61 0.73
CA CYS A 96 -22.08 -5.47 -0.45
C CYS A 96 -23.55 -5.75 -0.84
N GLY A 97 -24.51 -5.14 -0.15
CA GLY A 97 -25.93 -5.33 -0.41
C GLY A 97 -26.41 -6.75 -0.11
N GLN A 98 -27.35 -7.22 -0.91
CA GLN A 98 -27.94 -8.56 -0.75
C GLN A 98 -27.03 -9.70 -1.24
N ALA A 99 -25.82 -9.38 -1.74
CA ALA A 99 -24.90 -10.39 -2.24
C ALA A 99 -24.28 -11.20 -1.09
N GLY A 100 -24.42 -12.53 -1.13
CA GLY A 100 -23.87 -13.42 -0.09
C GLY A 100 -22.35 -13.39 0.07
N THR A 101 -21.63 -12.76 -0.86
CA THR A 101 -20.17 -12.54 -0.80
C THR A 101 -19.81 -11.20 -1.40
N CYS A 102 -18.90 -10.47 -0.75
CA CYS A 102 -18.25 -9.29 -1.30
C CYS A 102 -17.18 -9.72 -2.31
N THR A 103 -17.14 -9.08 -3.48
CA THR A 103 -16.14 -9.32 -4.54
C THR A 103 -15.24 -8.13 -4.73
#